data_AF-A0A0B4VKX8-F1
#
_entry.id   AF-A0A0B4VKX8-F1
#
_cell.length_a   1.000
_cell.length_b   1.000
_cell.length_c   1.000
_cell.angle_alpha   90.00
_cell.angle_beta   90.00
_cell.angle_gamma   90.00
#
_symmetry.space_group_name_H-M   'P 1'
#
loop_
_entity.id
_entity.type
_entity.pdbx_description
1 polymer ?
#
loop_
_entity_poly.entity_id
_entity_poly.type
_entity_poly.pdbx_seq_one_letter_code
_entity_poly.pdbx_strand_id
1 'polypeptide(L)'
;MGDMNIAKLVSSCWKNVSGAASLKLFARGVQRRVPGATLDDKDRQLPWIVFLQGGPGGASPQPQEVGWVNPLLDRGYQVSLPPMALNTGYFAAYHKPQVLLLDQRGTGLSSPITAATLALQGSASKQAEYLKLFRADNIVRDCEAIRKTLTAYYPEDRQKWSVLGQSFGGFCAVTYLSKYPEGLKEVFTTGGLPPLVTRPDPVYERTYEEKVQSRNRAYYSKFPEDEQHVRLILDHLTGNSVKFPDGAILTPERFLQLGIHFGMKGGLDLVHGIILRCINDLHTFGFLTRPTMSLIENDTSADNGILYAILHEAIYCQGEASSWAAERLLKEFPEFRGAHNPQGIFFTGEMVYKHWFESSQELGQLKEVADIVASYNDWPELYDISQLARNEVPVYSATYVEDMYVHFSYATETAAAIRNCRPFVTNTMYHNGLRSDSAELMGQLFALRDDTID
;
A
#
# COMPACT_ATOMS: atom_id res chain seq x y z
N MET A 1 11.47 -23.63 2.91
CA MET A 1 10.11 -23.36 3.46
C MET A 1 10.06 -24.03 4.81
N GLY A 2 10.26 -23.26 5.87
CA GLY A 2 10.00 -23.73 7.22
C GLY A 2 8.77 -23.01 7.71
N ASP A 3 7.75 -23.75 8.14
CA ASP A 3 6.69 -23.18 8.95
C ASP A 3 7.33 -22.64 10.24
N MET A 4 7.48 -21.31 10.35
CA MET A 4 7.63 -20.72 11.67
C MET A 4 6.29 -20.90 12.37
N ASN A 5 6.19 -21.96 13.18
CA ASN A 5 5.27 -21.95 14.30
C ASN A 5 5.74 -20.82 15.23
N ILE A 6 5.14 -19.62 15.06
CA ILE A 6 5.12 -18.59 16.10
C ILE A 6 4.22 -19.10 17.23
N ALA A 7 4.63 -20.21 17.85
CA ALA A 7 4.06 -20.70 19.08
C ALA A 7 4.74 -19.90 20.19
N LYS A 8 3.97 -19.01 20.82
CA LYS A 8 4.35 -18.16 21.95
C LYS A 8 5.43 -17.09 21.67
N LEU A 9 5.06 -16.09 20.89
CA LEU A 9 5.53 -14.71 21.16
C LEU A 9 4.35 -13.88 21.64
N VAL A 10 3.99 -14.13 22.89
CA VAL A 10 3.24 -13.20 23.72
C VAL A 10 4.23 -12.72 24.78
N SER A 11 4.94 -11.64 24.50
CA SER A 11 5.61 -10.86 25.55
C SER A 11 4.92 -9.49 25.65
N SER A 12 4.06 -9.41 26.67
CA SER A 12 3.85 -8.26 27.56
C SER A 12 3.51 -6.86 27.03
N CYS A 13 3.28 -6.62 25.73
CA CYS A 13 2.77 -5.32 25.25
C CYS A 13 1.25 -5.22 25.06
N TRP A 14 0.51 -6.30 25.30
CA TRP A 14 -0.94 -6.20 25.53
C TRP A 14 -1.15 -6.07 27.03
N LYS A 15 -1.33 -4.85 27.54
CA LYS A 15 -1.94 -4.67 28.86
C LYS A 15 -3.32 -5.31 28.78
N ASN A 16 -3.49 -6.43 29.49
CA ASN A 16 -4.74 -7.07 29.88
C ASN A 16 -6.02 -6.44 29.30
N VAL A 17 -6.35 -6.79 28.06
CA VAL A 17 -7.75 -6.94 27.68
C VAL A 17 -8.06 -8.39 28.02
N SER A 18 -8.70 -8.59 29.17
CA SER A 18 -9.10 -9.90 29.68
C SER A 18 -9.76 -10.75 28.58
N GLY A 19 -9.05 -11.78 28.09
CA GLY A 19 -9.58 -12.79 27.15
C GLY A 19 -9.15 -12.72 25.68
N ALA A 20 -8.17 -11.89 25.29
CA ALA A 20 -7.87 -11.62 23.87
C ALA A 20 -7.31 -12.83 23.06
N ALA A 21 -7.88 -13.06 21.88
CA ALA A 21 -7.40 -13.97 20.86
C ALA A 21 -5.99 -13.59 20.36
N SER A 22 -5.10 -14.56 20.19
CA SER A 22 -3.77 -14.36 19.59
C SER A 22 -3.85 -14.28 18.07
N LEU A 23 -3.17 -13.30 17.46
CA LEU A 23 -3.01 -13.21 16.00
C LEU A 23 -1.72 -13.93 15.55
N LYS A 24 -1.77 -14.66 14.43
CA LYS A 24 -0.60 -15.32 13.83
C LYS A 24 -0.05 -14.45 12.70
N LEU A 25 1.25 -14.19 12.72
CA LEU A 25 1.96 -13.49 11.65
C LEU A 25 2.76 -14.49 10.80
N PHE A 26 2.91 -14.16 9.53
CA PHE A 26 3.68 -14.90 8.55
C PHE A 26 4.66 -13.97 7.85
N ALA A 27 5.90 -14.42 7.70
CA ALA A 27 6.92 -13.71 6.96
C ALA A 27 7.86 -14.67 6.23
N ARG A 28 8.39 -14.23 5.08
CA ARG A 28 9.36 -14.99 4.27
C ARG A 28 10.72 -14.32 4.38
N GLY A 29 11.71 -15.05 4.88
CA GLY A 29 13.11 -14.65 4.83
C GLY A 29 13.73 -15.03 3.47
N VAL A 30 14.34 -14.05 2.80
CA VAL A 30 15.01 -14.23 1.51
C VAL A 30 16.47 -13.83 1.66
N GLN A 31 17.37 -14.71 1.23
CA GLN A 31 18.81 -14.48 1.24
C GLN A 31 19.47 -15.07 0.01
N ARG A 32 20.61 -14.49 -0.41
CA ARG A 32 21.43 -15.07 -1.49
C ARG A 32 22.07 -16.36 -0.98
N ARG A 33 21.85 -17.46 -1.71
CA ARG A 33 22.58 -18.70 -1.48
C ARG A 33 24.06 -18.47 -1.79
N VAL A 34 24.93 -18.74 -0.81
CA VAL A 34 26.38 -18.77 -1.02
C VAL A 34 26.76 -20.21 -1.37
N PRO A 35 27.32 -20.49 -2.57
CA PRO A 35 27.77 -21.83 -2.93
C PRO A 35 28.76 -22.37 -1.88
N GLY A 36 28.55 -23.60 -1.42
CA GLY A 36 29.39 -24.24 -0.41
C GLY A 36 29.10 -23.86 1.06
N ALA A 37 28.23 -22.89 1.32
CA ALA A 37 27.77 -22.60 2.69
C ALA A 37 26.75 -23.66 3.16
N THR A 38 26.89 -24.13 4.39
CA THR A 38 25.85 -24.92 5.07
C THR A 38 24.68 -24.01 5.47
N LEU A 39 23.47 -24.55 5.55
CA LEU A 39 22.28 -23.79 5.96
C LEU A 39 22.33 -23.35 7.44
N ASP A 40 23.23 -23.94 8.23
CA ASP A 40 23.36 -23.79 9.69
C ASP A 40 24.39 -22.72 10.12
N ASP A 41 24.76 -21.81 9.22
CA ASP A 41 25.75 -20.75 9.50
C ASP A 41 25.13 -19.67 10.42
N LYS A 42 24.82 -20.03 11.68
CA LYS A 42 24.30 -19.16 12.76
C LYS A 42 25.23 -17.99 13.07
N ASP A 43 26.47 -18.06 12.61
CA ASP A 43 27.48 -17.00 12.72
C ASP A 43 27.23 -15.83 11.74
N ARG A 44 26.36 -16.00 10.76
CA ARG A 44 25.99 -14.95 9.82
C ARG A 44 24.91 -14.06 10.42
N GLN A 45 25.33 -13.14 11.29
CA GLN A 45 24.54 -12.03 11.82
C GLN A 45 24.25 -10.99 10.73
N LEU A 46 23.59 -11.41 9.64
CA LEU A 46 23.33 -10.56 8.48
C LEU A 46 22.25 -9.52 8.82
N PRO A 47 22.42 -8.26 8.38
CA PRO A 47 21.44 -7.23 8.63
C PRO A 47 20.11 -7.55 7.93
N TRP A 48 19.01 -7.26 8.60
CA TRP A 48 17.66 -7.43 8.07
C TRP A 48 17.18 -6.16 7.38
N ILE A 49 16.45 -6.34 6.28
CA ILE A 49 15.56 -5.32 5.73
C ILE A 49 14.14 -5.88 5.68
N VAL A 50 13.20 -5.25 6.37
CA VAL A 50 11.78 -5.64 6.31
C VAL A 50 11.08 -4.86 5.20
N PHE A 51 10.31 -5.56 4.39
CA PHE A 51 9.45 -4.95 3.39
C PHE A 51 8.03 -4.77 3.94
N LEU A 52 7.51 -3.56 3.83
CA LEU A 52 6.15 -3.19 4.19
C LEU A 52 5.35 -2.89 2.93
N GLN A 53 4.31 -3.70 2.71
CA GLN A 53 3.47 -3.65 1.54
C GLN A 53 2.48 -2.47 1.59
N GLY A 54 2.15 -1.97 0.39
CA GLY A 54 1.12 -0.95 0.19
C GLY A 54 -0.31 -1.49 0.30
N GLY A 55 -1.29 -0.61 0.10
CA GLY A 55 -2.70 -0.93 0.27
C GLY A 55 -3.45 0.28 0.80
N PRO A 56 -3.98 0.25 2.05
CA PRO A 56 -3.75 -0.73 3.12
C PRO A 56 -4.36 -2.12 2.83
N GLY A 57 -3.94 -3.14 3.57
CA GLY A 57 -4.51 -4.49 3.45
C GLY A 57 -3.88 -5.39 2.37
N GLY A 58 -2.80 -4.96 1.72
CA GLY A 58 -2.09 -5.79 0.73
C GLY A 58 -1.20 -6.85 1.36
N ALA A 59 -1.22 -8.07 0.82
CA ALA A 59 -0.28 -9.13 1.19
C ALA A 59 1.10 -8.89 0.55
N SER A 60 2.18 -9.29 1.24
CA SER A 60 3.52 -9.16 0.67
C SER A 60 3.66 -10.01 -0.61
N PRO A 61 4.30 -9.50 -1.66
CA PRO A 61 4.46 -10.22 -2.91
C PRO A 61 5.36 -11.44 -2.75
N GLN A 62 5.29 -12.36 -3.70
CA GLN A 62 6.26 -13.45 -3.74
C GLN A 62 7.64 -12.93 -4.18
N PRO A 63 8.75 -13.41 -3.59
CA PRO A 63 10.09 -12.92 -3.93
C PRO A 63 10.43 -12.97 -5.42
N GLN A 64 9.95 -14.01 -6.13
CA GLN A 64 10.21 -14.23 -7.55
C GLN A 64 9.39 -13.33 -8.49
N GLU A 65 8.37 -12.65 -7.97
CA GLU A 65 7.45 -11.81 -8.77
C GLU A 65 7.90 -10.34 -8.77
N VAL A 66 8.91 -9.98 -7.98
CA VAL A 66 9.33 -8.59 -7.79
C VAL A 66 10.77 -8.34 -8.21
N GLY A 67 10.95 -7.32 -9.06
CA GLY A 67 12.24 -6.95 -9.63
C GLY A 67 13.21 -6.30 -8.64
N TRP A 68 12.73 -5.80 -7.49
CA TRP A 68 13.53 -5.04 -6.51
C TRP A 68 14.25 -5.93 -5.48
N VAL A 69 13.86 -7.19 -5.31
CA VAL A 69 14.50 -8.12 -4.36
C VAL A 69 15.94 -8.43 -4.77
N ASN A 70 16.19 -8.66 -6.06
CA ASN A 70 17.55 -8.93 -6.55
C ASN A 70 18.50 -7.74 -6.30
N PRO A 71 18.15 -6.49 -6.70
CA PRO A 71 18.92 -5.30 -6.34
C PRO A 71 19.22 -5.17 -4.83
N LEU A 72 18.23 -5.42 -3.96
CA LEU A 72 18.44 -5.40 -2.49
C LEU A 72 19.48 -6.44 -2.05
N LEU A 73 19.36 -7.66 -2.55
CA LEU A 73 20.21 -8.78 -2.15
C LEU A 73 21.63 -8.72 -2.73
N ASP A 74 21.78 -8.16 -3.94
CA ASP A 74 23.08 -8.05 -4.61
C ASP A 74 23.96 -6.99 -4.01
N ARG A 75 23.37 -5.89 -3.55
CA ARG A 75 24.11 -4.72 -3.06
C ARG A 75 24.58 -4.81 -1.62
N GLY A 76 24.74 -6.03 -1.07
CA GLY A 76 25.27 -6.25 0.28
C GLY A 76 26.48 -5.37 0.58
N TYR A 77 26.21 -4.26 1.27
CA TYR A 77 27.12 -3.16 1.61
C TYR A 77 28.36 -3.03 0.71
N GLN A 78 28.14 -2.66 -0.56
CA GLN A 78 29.22 -2.17 -1.41
C GLN A 78 29.64 -0.78 -0.91
N VAL A 79 30.64 -0.73 -0.02
CA VAL A 79 31.57 0.39 -0.03
C VAL A 79 32.48 0.16 -1.23
N SER A 80 32.48 1.09 -2.18
CA SER A 80 33.35 1.07 -3.36
C SER A 80 34.81 0.82 -2.95
N LEU A 81 35.31 -0.41 -3.14
CA LEU A 81 36.74 -0.64 -3.20
C LEU A 81 37.22 -0.38 -4.63
N PRO A 82 38.36 0.29 -4.82
CA PRO A 82 38.90 0.55 -6.15
C PRO A 82 39.18 -0.76 -6.91
N PRO A 83 39.12 -0.75 -8.26
CA PRO A 83 39.21 -1.95 -9.12
C PRO A 83 40.44 -2.85 -8.91
N MET A 84 41.47 -2.40 -8.18
CA MET A 84 42.67 -3.19 -7.90
C MET A 84 42.50 -4.28 -6.83
N ALA A 85 41.41 -4.30 -6.05
CA ALA A 85 41.24 -5.30 -4.98
C ALA A 85 40.78 -6.69 -5.48
N LEU A 86 40.33 -6.82 -6.74
CA LEU A 86 39.78 -8.06 -7.29
C LEU A 86 40.82 -9.19 -7.52
N ASN A 87 42.11 -8.89 -7.44
CA ASN A 87 43.17 -9.84 -7.82
C ASN A 87 43.94 -10.48 -6.64
N THR A 88 43.49 -10.29 -5.39
CA THR A 88 44.25 -10.74 -4.20
C THR A 88 43.59 -11.86 -3.39
N GLY A 89 42.47 -12.45 -3.84
CA GLY A 89 41.83 -13.56 -3.12
C GLY A 89 41.27 -13.21 -1.73
N TYR A 90 41.36 -11.95 -1.31
CA TYR A 90 40.67 -11.41 -0.15
C TYR A 90 39.21 -11.15 -0.52
N PHE A 91 38.37 -12.16 -0.34
CA PHE A 91 36.93 -11.93 -0.23
C PHE A 91 36.71 -11.07 1.02
N ALA A 92 36.53 -9.77 0.86
CA ALA A 92 35.92 -8.98 1.92
C ALA A 92 34.63 -9.70 2.31
N ALA A 93 34.46 -9.97 3.60
CA ALA A 93 33.28 -10.63 4.14
C ALA A 93 32.08 -9.67 4.01
N TYR A 94 31.52 -9.58 2.80
CA TYR A 94 30.33 -8.80 2.52
C TYR A 94 29.14 -9.50 3.18
N HIS A 95 28.62 -8.91 4.26
CA HIS A 95 27.37 -9.34 4.86
C HIS A 95 26.21 -8.89 3.98
N LYS A 96 25.81 -9.73 3.01
CA LYS A 96 24.61 -9.48 2.20
C LYS A 96 23.36 -9.42 3.10
N PRO A 97 22.48 -8.41 2.96
CA PRO A 97 21.30 -8.31 3.80
C PRO A 97 20.34 -9.46 3.54
N GLN A 98 19.51 -9.74 4.54
CA GLN A 98 18.38 -10.64 4.44
C GLN A 98 17.11 -9.80 4.29
N VAL A 99 16.28 -10.12 3.28
CA VAL A 99 14.99 -9.46 3.08
C VAL A 99 13.92 -10.24 3.83
N LEU A 100 13.16 -9.57 4.70
CA LEU A 100 11.99 -10.11 5.35
C LEU A 100 10.73 -9.57 4.67
N LEU A 101 10.03 -10.44 3.94
CA LEU A 101 8.75 -10.15 3.32
C LEU A 101 7.63 -10.49 4.32
N LEU A 102 7.11 -9.46 5.00
CA LEU A 102 6.10 -9.60 6.04
C LEU A 102 4.69 -9.47 5.45
N ASP A 103 3.87 -10.51 5.61
CA ASP A 103 2.44 -10.35 5.44
C ASP A 103 1.95 -9.55 6.67
N GLN A 104 1.55 -8.30 6.49
CA GLN A 104 1.08 -7.44 7.59
C GLN A 104 -0.15 -8.10 8.26
N ARG A 105 -0.41 -7.79 9.54
CA ARG A 105 -1.56 -8.35 10.27
C ARG A 105 -2.84 -8.27 9.45
N GLY A 106 -3.57 -9.37 9.35
CA GLY A 106 -4.82 -9.46 8.59
C GLY A 106 -4.68 -9.62 7.09
N THR A 107 -3.47 -9.80 6.56
CA THR A 107 -3.19 -9.96 5.13
C THR A 107 -2.48 -11.28 4.84
N GLY A 108 -2.57 -11.78 3.61
CA GLY A 108 -1.83 -12.95 3.16
C GLY A 108 -2.03 -14.16 4.08
N LEU A 109 -0.93 -14.69 4.63
CA LEU A 109 -0.96 -15.81 5.58
C LEU A 109 -0.97 -15.37 7.06
N SER A 110 -1.01 -14.07 7.33
CA SER A 110 -1.04 -13.46 8.67
C SER A 110 -2.46 -13.29 9.19
N SER A 111 -3.11 -14.40 9.57
CA SER A 111 -4.50 -14.40 10.07
C SER A 111 -5.43 -13.53 9.20
N PRO A 112 -5.59 -13.88 7.91
CA PRO A 112 -6.23 -13.02 6.93
C PRO A 112 -7.66 -12.64 7.32
N ILE A 113 -8.00 -11.37 7.08
CA ILE A 113 -9.32 -10.81 7.37
C ILE A 113 -10.17 -10.83 6.09
N THR A 114 -11.29 -11.51 6.20
CA THR A 114 -12.39 -11.66 5.23
C THR A 114 -13.70 -11.45 5.97
N ALA A 115 -14.83 -11.28 5.30
CA ALA A 115 -16.13 -11.16 5.96
C ALA A 115 -16.40 -12.40 6.85
N ALA A 116 -16.13 -13.60 6.32
CA ALA A 116 -16.33 -14.85 7.04
C ALA A 116 -15.43 -15.00 8.28
N THR A 117 -14.16 -14.60 8.21
CA THR A 117 -13.23 -14.69 9.36
C THR A 117 -13.50 -13.59 10.39
N LEU A 118 -13.92 -12.40 9.93
CA LEU A 118 -14.29 -11.30 10.80
C LEU A 118 -15.60 -11.60 11.55
N ALA A 119 -16.55 -12.29 10.93
CA ALA A 119 -17.79 -12.73 11.57
C ALA A 119 -17.54 -13.57 12.85
N LEU A 120 -16.39 -14.23 12.98
CA LEU A 120 -16.00 -14.96 14.19
C LEU A 120 -15.83 -14.06 15.42
N GLN A 121 -15.66 -12.75 15.25
CA GLN A 121 -15.58 -11.79 16.36
C GLN A 121 -16.95 -11.46 16.98
N GLY A 122 -18.06 -11.86 16.34
CA GLY A 122 -19.42 -11.64 16.82
C GLY A 122 -20.09 -10.43 16.18
N SER A 123 -20.68 -9.54 16.98
CA SER A 123 -21.46 -8.40 16.47
C SER A 123 -20.63 -7.41 15.67
N ALA A 124 -21.27 -6.60 14.82
CA ALA A 124 -20.62 -5.56 14.02
C ALA A 124 -19.74 -4.62 14.88
N SER A 125 -20.19 -4.25 16.09
CA SER A 125 -19.38 -3.46 17.03
C SER A 125 -18.09 -4.17 17.45
N LYS A 126 -18.14 -5.48 17.78
CA LYS A 126 -16.93 -6.25 18.13
C LYS A 126 -15.99 -6.41 16.94
N GLN A 127 -16.56 -6.60 15.75
CA GLN A 127 -15.79 -6.64 14.50
C GLN A 127 -15.08 -5.30 14.26
N ALA A 128 -15.78 -4.17 14.43
CA ALA A 128 -15.19 -2.84 14.29
C ALA A 128 -14.09 -2.59 15.35
N GLU A 129 -14.31 -2.93 16.62
CA GLU A 129 -13.27 -2.85 17.66
C GLU A 129 -12.03 -3.66 17.29
N TYR A 130 -12.22 -4.85 16.71
CA TYR A 130 -11.12 -5.68 16.24
C TYR A 130 -10.39 -5.03 15.06
N LEU A 131 -11.10 -4.50 14.06
CA LEU A 131 -10.51 -3.84 12.89
C LEU A 131 -9.70 -2.58 13.23
N LYS A 132 -10.02 -1.86 14.31
CA LYS A 132 -9.19 -0.73 14.79
C LYS A 132 -7.76 -1.15 15.11
N LEU A 133 -7.51 -2.43 15.37
CA LEU A 133 -6.18 -2.97 15.65
C LEU A 133 -5.33 -3.20 14.38
N PHE A 134 -5.84 -2.93 13.18
CA PHE A 134 -5.17 -3.24 11.91
C PHE A 134 -4.51 -2.03 11.24
N ARG A 135 -4.29 -0.95 12.00
CA ARG A 135 -3.62 0.28 11.54
C ARG A 135 -2.09 0.20 11.63
N ALA A 136 -1.44 1.22 11.04
CA ALA A 136 0.01 1.34 10.96
C ALA A 136 0.72 1.27 12.32
N ASP A 137 0.16 1.87 13.38
CA ASP A 137 0.73 1.84 14.73
C ASP A 137 0.92 0.41 15.25
N ASN A 138 -0.05 -0.45 14.96
CA ASN A 138 -0.08 -1.83 15.37
C ASN A 138 0.77 -2.74 14.45
N ILE A 139 0.80 -2.47 13.15
CA ILE A 139 1.76 -3.10 12.22
C ILE A 139 3.21 -2.83 12.66
N VAL A 140 3.51 -1.60 13.10
CA VAL A 140 4.82 -1.22 13.61
C VAL A 140 5.17 -1.93 14.92
N ARG A 141 4.19 -2.13 15.82
CA ARG A 141 4.39 -2.94 17.04
C ARG A 141 4.74 -4.39 16.71
N ASP A 142 4.11 -4.97 15.69
CA ASP A 142 4.45 -6.31 15.20
C ASP A 142 5.88 -6.36 14.67
N CYS A 143 6.26 -5.34 13.89
CA CYS A 143 7.60 -5.19 13.36
C CYS A 143 8.63 -5.15 14.49
N GLU A 144 8.42 -4.36 15.55
CA GLU A 144 9.31 -4.34 16.72
C GLU A 144 9.39 -5.69 17.45
N ALA A 145 8.27 -6.39 17.61
CA ALA A 145 8.25 -7.70 18.23
C ALA A 145 9.04 -8.73 17.41
N ILE A 146 8.88 -8.71 16.08
CA ILE A 146 9.60 -9.57 15.14
C ILE A 146 11.09 -9.23 15.16
N ARG A 147 11.48 -7.96 15.06
CA ARG A 147 12.87 -7.51 15.09
C ARG A 147 13.58 -8.02 16.33
N LYS A 148 13.03 -7.72 17.51
CA LYS A 148 13.58 -8.14 18.81
C LYS A 148 13.76 -9.65 18.90
N THR A 149 12.85 -10.42 18.30
CA THR A 149 12.96 -11.88 18.24
C THR A 149 14.08 -12.33 17.31
N LEU A 150 14.10 -11.83 16.07
CA LEU A 150 15.07 -12.24 15.05
C LEU A 150 16.49 -11.82 15.39
N THR A 151 16.66 -10.73 16.13
CA THR A 151 17.97 -10.19 16.53
C THR A 151 18.30 -10.43 18.00
N ALA A 152 17.54 -11.27 18.72
CA ALA A 152 17.74 -11.49 20.16
C ALA A 152 19.16 -11.98 20.52
N TYR A 153 19.81 -12.67 19.59
CA TYR A 153 21.16 -13.22 19.71
C TYR A 153 22.23 -12.35 19.03
N TYR A 154 21.85 -11.21 18.47
CA TYR A 154 22.79 -10.28 17.84
C TYR A 154 23.41 -9.36 18.92
N PRO A 155 24.68 -8.95 18.75
CA PRO A 155 25.24 -7.82 19.48
C PRO A 155 24.34 -6.57 19.39
N GLU A 156 24.29 -5.77 20.46
CA GLU A 156 23.37 -4.62 20.59
C GLU A 156 23.48 -3.63 19.42
N ASP A 157 24.69 -3.37 18.94
CA ASP A 157 25.00 -2.50 17.79
C ASP A 157 24.46 -3.02 16.44
N ARG A 158 24.00 -4.29 16.41
CA ARG A 158 23.48 -4.96 15.21
C ARG A 158 22.00 -5.32 15.30
N GLN A 159 21.30 -4.95 16.37
CA GLN A 159 19.88 -5.29 16.54
C GLN A 159 18.93 -4.38 15.74
N LYS A 160 19.42 -3.29 15.16
CA LYS A 160 18.64 -2.41 14.28
C LYS A 160 18.49 -3.04 12.89
N TRP A 161 17.33 -2.82 12.27
CA TRP A 161 17.07 -3.28 10.90
C TRP A 161 16.69 -2.13 9.96
N SER A 162 16.80 -2.37 8.66
CA SER A 162 16.35 -1.44 7.63
C SER A 162 14.88 -1.68 7.27
N VAL A 163 14.19 -0.67 6.75
CA VAL A 163 12.79 -0.79 6.27
C VAL A 163 12.71 -0.36 4.81
N LEU A 164 11.95 -1.08 3.98
CA LEU A 164 11.49 -0.63 2.67
C LEU A 164 9.96 -0.61 2.66
N GLY A 165 9.37 0.57 2.52
CA GLY A 165 7.92 0.77 2.45
C GLY A 165 7.45 1.25 1.08
N GLN A 166 6.45 0.59 0.51
CA GLN A 166 5.75 1.05 -0.69
C GLN A 166 4.37 1.59 -0.32
N SER A 167 4.01 2.78 -0.81
CA SER A 167 2.66 3.34 -0.60
C SER A 167 2.29 3.38 0.89
N PHE A 168 1.16 2.79 1.31
CA PHE A 168 0.80 2.61 2.72
C PHE A 168 1.90 1.95 3.59
N GLY A 169 2.75 1.10 3.01
CA GLY A 169 3.93 0.58 3.70
C GLY A 169 4.95 1.66 4.07
N GLY A 170 5.03 2.74 3.28
CA GLY A 170 5.76 3.96 3.64
C GLY A 170 5.09 4.73 4.77
N PHE A 171 3.76 4.77 4.83
CA PHE A 171 3.02 5.36 5.96
C PHE A 171 3.33 4.61 7.26
N CYS A 172 3.41 3.29 7.18
CA CYS A 172 3.89 2.45 8.27
C CYS A 172 5.34 2.78 8.65
N ALA A 173 6.22 3.01 7.67
CA ALA A 173 7.61 3.38 7.93
C ALA A 173 7.74 4.74 8.65
N VAL A 174 6.94 5.75 8.29
CA VAL A 174 6.93 7.05 9.00
C VAL A 174 6.31 6.94 10.40
N THR A 175 5.32 6.06 10.58
CA THR A 175 4.81 5.69 11.92
C THR A 175 5.91 5.02 12.76
N TYR A 176 6.76 4.20 12.13
CA TYR A 176 7.89 3.54 12.78
C TYR A 176 8.92 4.56 13.25
N LEU A 177 9.32 5.49 12.37
CA LEU A 177 10.19 6.61 12.74
C LEU A 177 9.64 7.38 13.94
N SER A 178 8.34 7.67 13.93
CA SER A 178 7.67 8.41 15.01
C SER A 178 7.71 7.69 16.37
N LYS A 179 7.54 6.36 16.38
CA LYS A 179 7.25 5.60 17.61
C LYS A 179 8.43 4.77 18.14
N TYR A 180 9.27 4.24 17.26
CA TYR A 180 10.37 3.34 17.61
C TYR A 180 11.62 3.57 16.73
N PRO A 181 12.13 4.83 16.64
CA PRO A 181 13.28 5.16 15.82
C PRO A 181 14.55 4.40 16.23
N GLU A 182 14.66 4.00 17.49
CA GLU A 182 15.78 3.23 18.03
C GLU A 182 15.91 1.83 17.41
N GLY A 183 14.83 1.28 16.85
CA GLY A 183 14.85 -0.01 16.16
C GLY A 183 15.34 0.06 14.71
N LEU A 184 15.53 1.26 14.17
CA LEU A 184 15.74 1.49 12.74
C LEU A 184 17.19 1.88 12.42
N LYS A 185 17.74 1.20 11.41
CA LYS A 185 19.05 1.51 10.84
C LYS A 185 18.96 2.58 9.74
N GLU A 186 18.02 2.39 8.82
CA GLU A 186 17.73 3.28 7.69
C GLU A 186 16.34 2.93 7.15
N VAL A 187 15.69 3.89 6.48
CA VAL A 187 14.35 3.73 5.94
C VAL A 187 14.33 4.12 4.46
N PHE A 188 13.77 3.25 3.63
CA PHE A 188 13.46 3.52 2.24
C PHE A 188 11.95 3.62 2.08
N THR A 189 11.46 4.64 1.39
CA THR A 189 10.04 4.75 1.02
C THR A 189 9.88 4.99 -0.47
N THR A 190 8.75 4.54 -1.01
CA THR A 190 8.44 4.60 -2.45
C THR A 190 6.97 4.96 -2.64
N GLY A 191 6.70 6.19 -3.08
CA GLY A 191 5.34 6.73 -3.17
C GLY A 191 4.58 6.68 -1.84
N GLY A 192 5.28 6.83 -0.71
CA GLY A 192 4.75 6.46 0.61
C GLY A 192 5.05 7.43 1.73
N LEU A 193 5.29 8.71 1.44
CA LEU A 193 5.36 9.76 2.46
C LEU A 193 3.93 10.24 2.78
N PRO A 194 3.41 9.99 3.99
CA PRO A 194 2.02 10.29 4.33
C PRO A 194 1.78 11.79 4.49
N PRO A 195 0.59 12.33 4.16
CA PRO A 195 0.21 13.65 4.63
C PRO A 195 0.13 13.69 6.17
N LEU A 196 0.74 14.70 6.78
CA LEU A 196 0.74 14.90 8.24
C LEU A 196 -0.53 15.63 8.70
N VAL A 197 -1.68 15.01 8.46
CA VAL A 197 -3.03 15.56 8.72
C VAL A 197 -3.76 14.77 9.82
N THR A 198 -4.84 15.32 10.38
CA THR A 198 -5.67 14.64 11.39
C THR A 198 -6.87 13.89 10.80
N ARG A 199 -7.25 14.22 9.57
CA ARG A 199 -8.43 13.66 8.88
C ARG A 199 -8.20 13.58 7.36
N PRO A 200 -8.99 12.80 6.62
CA PRO A 200 -8.80 12.62 5.17
C PRO A 200 -9.19 13.83 4.33
N ASP A 201 -10.08 14.70 4.81
CA ASP A 201 -10.64 15.83 4.04
C ASP A 201 -9.61 16.63 3.23
N PRO A 202 -8.54 17.18 3.82
CA PRO A 202 -7.55 17.97 3.07
C PRO A 202 -6.78 17.13 2.02
N VAL A 203 -6.74 15.81 2.17
CA VAL A 203 -6.19 14.89 1.15
C VAL A 203 -7.16 14.76 -0.01
N TYR A 204 -8.44 14.59 0.27
CA TYR A 204 -9.47 14.44 -0.76
C TYR A 204 -9.75 15.73 -1.53
N GLU A 205 -9.70 16.89 -0.87
CA GLU A 205 -9.78 18.19 -1.54
C GLU A 205 -8.74 18.29 -2.66
N ARG A 206 -7.45 18.03 -2.37
CA ARG A 206 -6.38 18.11 -3.37
C ARG A 206 -6.41 16.98 -4.40
N THR A 207 -6.75 15.76 -3.99
CA THR A 207 -6.78 14.62 -4.92
C THR A 207 -7.96 14.72 -5.90
N TYR A 208 -9.14 15.14 -5.46
CA TYR A 208 -10.25 15.44 -6.38
C TYR A 208 -9.93 16.62 -7.28
N GLU A 209 -9.58 17.79 -6.72
CA GLU A 209 -9.42 19.04 -7.47
C GLU A 209 -8.29 18.97 -8.51
N GLU A 210 -7.11 18.49 -8.09
CA GLU A 210 -5.90 18.60 -8.90
C GLU A 210 -5.60 17.29 -9.65
N LYS A 211 -5.42 16.19 -8.92
CA LYS A 211 -4.81 14.97 -9.48
C LYS A 211 -5.78 14.09 -10.24
N VAL A 212 -6.90 13.68 -9.64
CA VAL A 212 -7.85 12.78 -10.33
C VAL A 212 -8.45 13.47 -11.56
N GLN A 213 -8.78 14.76 -11.46
CA GLN A 213 -9.24 15.53 -12.62
C GLN A 213 -8.17 15.64 -13.72
N SER A 214 -6.92 15.99 -13.39
CA SER A 214 -5.86 16.06 -14.41
C SER A 214 -5.57 14.71 -15.06
N ARG A 215 -5.65 13.61 -14.30
CA ARG A 215 -5.48 12.26 -14.85
C ARG A 215 -6.64 11.81 -15.74
N ASN A 216 -7.89 12.19 -15.42
CA ASN A 216 -9.02 12.04 -16.33
C ASN A 216 -8.83 12.82 -17.64
N ARG A 217 -8.39 14.09 -17.54
CA ARG A 217 -8.07 14.90 -18.73
C ARG A 217 -6.95 14.27 -19.57
N ALA A 218 -5.92 13.70 -18.94
CA ALA A 218 -4.86 12.99 -19.63
C ALA A 218 -5.36 11.71 -20.33
N TYR A 219 -6.28 10.98 -19.70
CA TYR A 219 -6.92 9.80 -20.29
C TYR A 219 -7.68 10.17 -21.58
N TYR A 220 -8.63 11.11 -21.49
CA TYR A 220 -9.43 11.50 -22.65
C TYR A 220 -8.63 12.29 -23.69
N SER A 221 -7.56 12.98 -23.32
CA SER A 221 -6.63 13.56 -24.30
C SER A 221 -5.89 12.48 -25.10
N LYS A 222 -5.63 11.31 -24.50
CA LYS A 222 -4.96 10.19 -25.15
C LYS A 222 -5.93 9.32 -25.97
N PHE A 223 -7.16 9.15 -25.48
CA PHE A 223 -8.24 8.38 -26.11
C PHE A 223 -9.54 9.20 -26.16
N PRO A 224 -9.66 10.18 -27.07
CA PRO A 224 -10.81 11.09 -27.12
C PRO A 224 -12.15 10.38 -27.38
N GLU A 225 -12.14 9.29 -28.14
CA GLU A 225 -13.32 8.48 -28.45
C GLU A 225 -13.92 7.80 -27.21
N ASP A 226 -13.12 7.58 -26.17
CA ASP A 226 -13.55 6.85 -24.99
C ASP A 226 -14.59 7.62 -24.18
N GLU A 227 -14.68 8.95 -24.32
CA GLU A 227 -15.73 9.71 -23.62
C GLU A 227 -17.13 9.27 -24.06
N GLN A 228 -17.34 9.12 -25.36
CA GLN A 228 -18.61 8.64 -25.91
C GLN A 228 -18.82 7.15 -25.59
N HIS A 229 -17.76 6.34 -25.69
CA HIS A 229 -17.83 4.92 -25.37
C HIS A 229 -18.23 4.68 -23.91
N VAL A 230 -17.59 5.38 -22.97
CA VAL A 230 -17.91 5.28 -21.55
C VAL A 230 -19.37 5.68 -21.32
N ARG A 231 -19.86 6.75 -21.95
CA ARG A 231 -21.28 7.13 -21.85
C ARG A 231 -22.22 6.00 -22.29
N LEU A 232 -21.95 5.38 -23.43
CA LEU A 232 -22.73 4.24 -23.93
C LEU A 232 -22.72 3.05 -22.97
N ILE A 233 -21.57 2.75 -22.36
CA ILE A 233 -21.44 1.68 -21.36
C ILE A 233 -22.27 2.02 -20.13
N LEU A 234 -22.17 3.23 -19.59
CA LEU A 234 -22.92 3.63 -18.39
C LEU A 234 -24.43 3.67 -18.64
N ASP A 235 -24.87 4.11 -19.83
CA ASP A 235 -26.27 4.04 -20.23
C ASP A 235 -26.76 2.58 -20.29
N HIS A 236 -25.95 1.66 -20.82
CA HIS A 236 -26.25 0.23 -20.82
C HIS A 236 -26.36 -0.32 -19.38
N LEU A 237 -25.44 0.03 -18.49
CA LEU A 237 -25.46 -0.41 -17.08
C LEU A 237 -26.64 0.20 -16.30
N THR A 238 -27.09 1.40 -16.66
CA THR A 238 -28.27 2.04 -16.04
C THR A 238 -29.56 1.37 -16.49
N GLY A 239 -29.66 1.01 -17.77
CA GLY A 239 -30.85 0.40 -18.35
C GLY A 239 -30.98 -1.11 -18.13
N ASN A 240 -29.89 -1.80 -17.74
CA ASN A 240 -29.85 -3.26 -17.67
C ASN A 240 -29.24 -3.74 -16.35
N SER A 241 -29.84 -4.76 -15.73
CA SER A 241 -29.26 -5.42 -14.54
C SER A 241 -28.12 -6.37 -14.95
N VAL A 242 -26.93 -5.83 -15.19
CA VAL A 242 -25.73 -6.61 -15.50
C VAL A 242 -25.11 -7.17 -14.21
N LYS A 243 -24.90 -8.49 -14.18
CA LYS A 243 -24.38 -9.18 -12.98
C LYS A 243 -23.01 -9.79 -13.24
N PHE A 244 -22.15 -9.68 -12.23
CA PHE A 244 -20.91 -10.43 -12.14
C PHE A 244 -21.18 -11.94 -11.93
N PRO A 245 -20.16 -12.80 -12.16
CA PRO A 245 -20.27 -14.24 -11.92
C PRO A 245 -20.70 -14.62 -10.50
N ASP A 246 -20.37 -13.82 -9.49
CA ASP A 246 -20.76 -13.99 -8.09
C ASP A 246 -22.22 -13.56 -7.78
N GLY A 247 -22.90 -12.95 -8.76
CA GLY A 247 -24.26 -12.43 -8.64
C GLY A 247 -24.37 -10.98 -8.21
N ALA A 248 -23.26 -10.31 -7.87
CA ALA A 248 -23.22 -8.88 -7.61
C ALA A 248 -23.56 -8.06 -8.87
N ILE A 249 -24.08 -6.85 -8.70
CA ILE A 249 -24.47 -5.98 -9.81
C ILE A 249 -23.30 -5.07 -10.18
N LEU A 250 -23.00 -4.97 -11.47
CA LEU A 250 -22.08 -3.95 -11.99
C LEU A 250 -22.87 -2.65 -12.18
N THR A 251 -22.73 -1.72 -11.23
CA THR A 251 -23.34 -0.38 -11.34
C THR A 251 -22.44 0.58 -12.11
N PRO A 252 -22.98 1.68 -12.66
CA PRO A 252 -22.18 2.73 -13.27
C PRO A 252 -21.09 3.29 -12.34
N GLU A 253 -21.40 3.48 -11.05
CA GLU A 253 -20.46 3.97 -10.05
C GLU A 253 -19.31 3.00 -9.85
N ARG A 254 -19.61 1.69 -9.80
CA ARG A 254 -18.58 0.64 -9.69
C ARG A 254 -17.70 0.60 -10.93
N PHE A 255 -18.26 0.77 -12.12
CA PHE A 255 -17.48 0.84 -13.36
C PHE A 255 -16.52 2.04 -13.37
N LEU A 256 -16.95 3.20 -12.86
CA LEU A 256 -16.12 4.40 -12.79
C LEU A 256 -14.94 4.31 -11.81
N GLN A 257 -14.88 3.27 -10.97
CA GLN A 257 -13.74 2.99 -10.11
C GLN A 257 -12.48 2.56 -10.89
N LEU A 258 -12.61 2.15 -12.15
CA LEU A 258 -11.48 1.84 -13.02
C LEU A 258 -10.47 3.01 -13.12
N GLY A 259 -10.89 4.24 -12.81
CA GLY A 259 -10.00 5.40 -12.72
C GLY A 259 -8.90 5.28 -11.67
N ILE A 260 -9.02 4.35 -10.71
CA ILE A 260 -7.92 4.04 -9.79
C ILE A 260 -6.63 3.71 -10.55
N HIS A 261 -6.70 3.12 -11.75
CA HIS A 261 -5.52 2.78 -12.53
C HIS A 261 -4.80 4.01 -13.11
N PHE A 262 -5.45 5.17 -13.21
CA PHE A 262 -4.88 6.33 -13.89
C PHE A 262 -3.61 6.88 -13.22
N GLY A 263 -3.37 6.55 -11.95
CA GLY A 263 -2.14 6.90 -11.23
C GLY A 263 -0.94 5.97 -11.47
N MET A 264 -1.11 4.88 -12.23
CA MET A 264 -0.06 3.90 -12.50
C MET A 264 0.51 4.02 -13.92
N LYS A 265 1.79 3.67 -14.08
CA LYS A 265 2.41 3.49 -15.40
C LYS A 265 1.68 2.39 -16.16
N GLY A 266 1.18 2.71 -17.37
CA GLY A 266 0.38 1.81 -18.21
C GLY A 266 -1.11 1.74 -17.84
N GLY A 267 -1.55 2.44 -16.79
CA GLY A 267 -2.94 2.37 -16.32
C GLY A 267 -3.95 3.00 -17.27
N LEU A 268 -3.58 4.06 -18.00
CA LEU A 268 -4.46 4.65 -19.02
C LEU A 268 -4.74 3.65 -20.15
N ASP A 269 -3.71 2.95 -20.63
CA ASP A 269 -3.82 1.94 -21.68
C ASP A 269 -4.62 0.72 -21.21
N LEU A 270 -4.47 0.33 -19.95
CA LEU A 270 -5.26 -0.75 -19.34
C LEU A 270 -6.75 -0.42 -19.37
N VAL A 271 -7.15 0.76 -18.89
CA VAL A 271 -8.57 1.16 -18.87
C VAL A 271 -9.11 1.27 -20.28
N HIS A 272 -8.37 1.88 -21.22
CA HIS A 272 -8.76 1.91 -22.63
C HIS A 272 -9.00 0.51 -23.21
N GLY A 273 -8.13 -0.46 -22.89
CA GLY A 273 -8.32 -1.86 -23.29
C GLY A 273 -9.62 -2.47 -22.75
N ILE A 274 -10.02 -2.13 -21.52
CA ILE A 274 -11.31 -2.54 -20.95
C ILE A 274 -12.47 -1.87 -21.70
N ILE A 275 -12.41 -0.56 -21.95
CA ILE A 275 -13.45 0.20 -22.67
C ILE A 275 -13.65 -0.36 -24.08
N LEU A 276 -12.56 -0.53 -24.83
CA LEU A 276 -12.58 -1.08 -26.18
C LEU A 276 -13.28 -2.45 -26.22
N ARG A 277 -12.97 -3.30 -25.22
CA ARG A 277 -13.57 -4.62 -25.11
C ARG A 277 -15.06 -4.56 -24.77
N CYS A 278 -15.46 -3.68 -23.85
CA CYS A 278 -16.87 -3.48 -23.52
C CYS A 278 -17.68 -3.03 -24.73
N ILE A 279 -17.20 -2.04 -25.48
CA ILE A 279 -17.89 -1.55 -26.68
C ILE A 279 -17.96 -2.62 -27.76
N ASN A 280 -16.87 -3.35 -28.00
CA ASN A 280 -16.89 -4.44 -28.96
C ASN A 280 -17.94 -5.51 -28.60
N ASP A 281 -18.04 -5.87 -27.32
CA ASP A 281 -19.04 -6.83 -26.83
C ASP A 281 -20.47 -6.30 -27.01
N LEU A 282 -20.73 -5.05 -26.63
CA LEU A 282 -22.04 -4.42 -26.78
C LEU A 282 -22.45 -4.31 -28.24
N HIS A 283 -21.54 -3.94 -29.15
CA HIS A 283 -21.82 -3.84 -30.58
C HIS A 283 -22.06 -5.21 -31.23
N THR A 284 -21.29 -6.23 -30.83
CA THR A 284 -21.33 -7.55 -31.49
C THR A 284 -22.46 -8.42 -30.95
N PHE A 285 -22.67 -8.40 -29.62
CA PHE A 285 -23.53 -9.34 -28.93
C PHE A 285 -24.71 -8.68 -28.21
N GLY A 286 -24.66 -7.37 -27.98
CA GLY A 286 -25.68 -6.64 -27.21
C GLY A 286 -25.58 -6.82 -25.70
N PHE A 287 -24.57 -7.52 -25.20
CA PHE A 287 -24.30 -7.74 -23.78
C PHE A 287 -22.81 -7.92 -23.52
N LEU A 288 -22.37 -7.69 -22.28
CA LEU A 288 -20.98 -7.89 -21.86
C LEU A 288 -20.68 -9.39 -21.66
N THR A 289 -19.64 -9.90 -22.32
CA THR A 289 -19.29 -11.31 -22.25
C THR A 289 -18.66 -11.68 -20.90
N ARG A 290 -18.72 -12.98 -20.53
CA ARG A 290 -18.15 -13.47 -19.26
C ARG A 290 -16.70 -13.03 -19.03
N PRO A 291 -15.77 -13.16 -20.00
CA PRO A 291 -14.40 -12.72 -19.72
C PRO A 291 -14.31 -11.19 -19.57
N THR A 292 -15.24 -10.39 -20.11
CA THR A 292 -15.24 -8.91 -19.93
C THR A 292 -15.69 -8.59 -18.53
N MET A 293 -16.76 -9.26 -18.07
CA MET A 293 -17.22 -9.16 -16.69
C MET A 293 -16.13 -9.56 -15.69
N SER A 294 -15.43 -10.67 -15.90
CA SER A 294 -14.33 -11.08 -15.01
C SER A 294 -13.15 -10.10 -15.00
N LEU A 295 -12.88 -9.42 -16.11
CA LEU A 295 -11.84 -8.38 -16.15
C LEU A 295 -12.25 -7.18 -15.30
N ILE A 296 -13.46 -6.64 -15.52
CA ILE A 296 -14.00 -5.53 -14.76
C ILE A 296 -14.10 -5.87 -13.26
N GLU A 297 -14.52 -7.09 -12.94
CA GLU A 297 -14.63 -7.57 -11.55
C GLU A 297 -13.28 -7.52 -10.84
N ASN A 298 -12.23 -8.04 -11.47
CA ASN A 298 -10.88 -8.07 -10.89
C ASN A 298 -10.30 -6.66 -10.68
N ASP A 299 -10.59 -5.72 -11.58
CA ASP A 299 -10.07 -4.34 -11.52
C ASP A 299 -10.95 -3.38 -10.70
N THR A 300 -12.13 -3.82 -10.23
CA THR A 300 -13.06 -3.00 -9.41
C THR A 300 -13.51 -3.69 -8.12
N SER A 301 -12.88 -4.80 -7.73
CA SER A 301 -13.21 -5.53 -6.49
C SER A 301 -12.17 -5.28 -5.39
N ALA A 302 -12.67 -5.11 -4.17
CA ALA A 302 -11.86 -5.23 -2.95
C ALA A 302 -12.29 -6.40 -2.07
N ASP A 303 -13.00 -7.38 -2.63
CA ASP A 303 -13.49 -8.56 -1.91
C ASP A 303 -12.34 -9.39 -1.35
N ASN A 304 -11.23 -9.47 -2.11
CA ASN A 304 -10.01 -10.16 -1.69
C ASN A 304 -9.12 -9.33 -0.74
N GLY A 305 -9.52 -8.10 -0.42
CA GLY A 305 -8.73 -7.13 0.33
C GLY A 305 -9.59 -6.18 1.14
N ILE A 306 -10.52 -6.71 1.95
CA ILE A 306 -11.54 -5.89 2.64
C ILE A 306 -10.95 -4.82 3.57
N LEU A 307 -9.72 -5.01 4.05
CA LEU A 307 -9.00 -4.01 4.84
C LEU A 307 -8.71 -2.75 4.03
N TYR A 308 -8.51 -2.86 2.72
CA TYR A 308 -8.45 -1.68 1.85
C TYR A 308 -9.77 -0.92 1.97
N ALA A 309 -10.90 -1.53 1.62
CA ALA A 309 -12.19 -0.86 1.63
C ALA A 309 -12.57 -0.25 2.99
N ILE A 310 -12.32 -0.95 4.10
CA ILE A 310 -12.77 -0.50 5.44
C ILE A 310 -11.80 0.50 6.08
N LEU A 311 -10.48 0.33 5.90
CA LEU A 311 -9.47 1.13 6.59
C LEU A 311 -8.81 2.19 5.69
N HIS A 312 -9.19 2.30 4.42
CA HIS A 312 -8.59 3.24 3.48
C HIS A 312 -8.55 4.68 4.03
N GLU A 313 -9.66 5.21 4.53
CA GLU A 313 -9.66 6.56 5.12
C GLU A 313 -9.03 6.62 6.52
N ALA A 314 -9.09 5.52 7.28
CA ALA A 314 -8.53 5.43 8.62
C ALA A 314 -6.99 5.57 8.64
N ILE A 315 -6.31 5.45 7.49
CA ILE A 315 -4.87 5.70 7.40
C ILE A 315 -4.52 7.16 7.67
N TYR A 316 -5.46 8.10 7.50
CA TYR A 316 -5.25 9.54 7.72
C TYR A 316 -5.74 10.04 9.09
N CYS A 317 -6.51 9.23 9.81
CA CYS A 317 -7.26 9.69 10.99
C CYS A 317 -6.40 9.76 12.25
N GLN A 318 -6.36 10.90 12.93
CA GLN A 318 -5.67 11.11 14.21
C GLN A 318 -6.56 11.96 15.12
N GLY A 319 -7.17 11.36 16.14
CA GLY A 319 -8.12 12.02 17.05
C GLY A 319 -9.44 12.45 16.40
N GLU A 320 -9.69 12.07 15.14
CA GLU A 320 -10.88 12.44 14.39
C GLU A 320 -11.40 11.28 13.52
N ALA A 321 -12.70 11.27 13.23
CA ALA A 321 -13.33 10.28 12.35
C ALA A 321 -13.19 10.66 10.88
N SER A 322 -13.11 9.67 9.98
CA SER A 322 -13.15 9.94 8.54
C SER A 322 -14.53 10.41 8.09
N SER A 323 -15.59 9.85 8.68
CA SER A 323 -16.99 10.16 8.39
C SER A 323 -17.30 10.12 6.89
N TRP A 324 -16.77 9.11 6.18
CA TRP A 324 -16.92 8.95 4.73
C TRP A 324 -16.53 10.22 3.98
N ALA A 325 -15.30 10.69 4.22
CA ALA A 325 -14.80 11.98 3.75
C ALA A 325 -14.87 12.09 2.21
N ALA A 326 -14.45 11.03 1.50
CA ALA A 326 -14.52 11.00 0.04
C ALA A 326 -15.94 11.24 -0.48
N GLU A 327 -16.92 10.48 0.03
CA GLU A 327 -18.32 10.62 -0.37
C GLU A 327 -18.94 11.96 0.04
N ARG A 328 -18.59 12.46 1.24
CA ARG A 328 -19.07 13.75 1.73
C ARG A 328 -18.59 14.91 0.86
N LEU A 329 -17.31 14.90 0.49
CA LEU A 329 -16.68 15.94 -0.33
C LEU A 329 -17.05 15.84 -1.81
N LEU A 330 -17.47 14.65 -2.30
CA LEU A 330 -17.87 14.46 -3.69
C LEU A 330 -18.91 15.48 -4.19
N LYS A 331 -19.76 15.99 -3.29
CA LYS A 331 -20.79 17.02 -3.61
C LYS A 331 -20.19 18.35 -4.07
N GLU A 332 -18.96 18.65 -3.66
CA GLU A 332 -18.23 19.87 -3.99
C GLU A 332 -17.54 19.79 -5.35
N PHE A 333 -17.43 18.57 -5.94
CA PHE A 333 -16.78 18.32 -7.21
C PHE A 333 -17.78 17.81 -8.26
N PRO A 334 -18.53 18.71 -8.92
CA PRO A 334 -19.61 18.37 -9.84
C PRO A 334 -19.16 17.52 -11.05
N GLU A 335 -17.87 17.53 -11.38
CA GLU A 335 -17.25 16.73 -12.44
C GLU A 335 -17.42 15.22 -12.18
N PHE A 336 -17.47 14.81 -10.91
CA PHE A 336 -17.59 13.40 -10.51
C PHE A 336 -19.04 12.97 -10.21
N ARG A 337 -20.05 13.65 -10.77
CA ARG A 337 -21.49 13.31 -10.64
C ARG A 337 -21.91 11.99 -11.32
N GLY A 338 -20.95 11.12 -11.65
CA GLY A 338 -21.18 9.80 -12.23
C GLY A 338 -21.73 9.84 -13.65
N ALA A 339 -22.49 8.80 -14.02
CA ALA A 339 -23.05 8.58 -15.35
C ALA A 339 -23.90 9.73 -15.90
N HIS A 340 -24.44 10.57 -15.02
CA HIS A 340 -25.37 11.63 -15.37
C HIS A 340 -24.69 13.00 -15.57
N ASN A 341 -23.35 13.07 -15.58
CA ASN A 341 -22.69 14.35 -15.81
C ASN A 341 -22.83 14.80 -17.29
N PRO A 342 -23.50 15.94 -17.56
CA PRO A 342 -23.65 16.45 -18.94
C PRO A 342 -22.38 17.12 -19.48
N GLN A 343 -21.40 17.45 -18.63
CA GLN A 343 -20.18 18.18 -19.01
C GLN A 343 -19.00 17.25 -19.33
N GLY A 344 -19.20 15.94 -19.25
CA GLY A 344 -18.18 14.91 -19.47
C GLY A 344 -18.19 13.88 -18.34
N ILE A 345 -17.79 12.65 -18.64
CA ILE A 345 -17.77 11.58 -17.64
C ILE A 345 -16.38 11.51 -17.03
N PHE A 346 -16.29 11.56 -15.70
CA PHE A 346 -15.01 11.40 -15.00
C PHE A 346 -15.04 10.11 -14.20
N PHE A 347 -13.97 9.33 -14.33
CA PHE A 347 -13.69 8.20 -13.45
C PHE A 347 -13.22 8.69 -12.08
N THR A 348 -13.53 7.94 -11.03
CA THR A 348 -13.04 8.20 -9.68
C THR A 348 -11.64 7.60 -9.47
N GLY A 349 -10.88 8.15 -8.53
CA GLY A 349 -9.56 7.63 -8.16
C GLY A 349 -9.63 6.50 -7.13
N GLU A 350 -8.70 6.52 -6.16
CA GLU A 350 -8.59 5.52 -5.08
C GLU A 350 -9.66 5.63 -3.98
N MET A 351 -10.53 6.64 -4.07
CA MET A 351 -11.53 6.91 -3.06
C MET A 351 -12.49 5.73 -2.86
N VAL A 352 -12.79 5.42 -1.60
CA VAL A 352 -13.76 4.41 -1.22
C VAL A 352 -15.08 5.08 -0.85
N TYR A 353 -16.18 4.55 -1.37
CA TYR A 353 -17.53 5.07 -1.17
C TYR A 353 -18.45 3.99 -0.59
N LYS A 354 -19.57 4.40 0.01
CA LYS A 354 -20.55 3.45 0.57
C LYS A 354 -21.09 2.45 -0.44
N HIS A 355 -21.23 2.84 -1.71
CA HIS A 355 -21.73 1.94 -2.75
C HIS A 355 -20.86 0.69 -2.97
N TRP A 356 -19.59 0.68 -2.54
CA TRP A 356 -18.75 -0.52 -2.54
C TRP A 356 -19.39 -1.62 -1.67
N PHE A 357 -19.98 -1.24 -0.54
CA PHE A 357 -20.65 -2.13 0.40
C PHE A 357 -22.11 -2.44 -0.01
N GLU A 358 -22.55 -1.99 -1.19
CA GLU A 358 -23.89 -2.24 -1.73
C GLU A 358 -23.83 -3.07 -3.02
N SER A 359 -22.75 -2.89 -3.77
CA SER A 359 -22.49 -3.54 -5.07
C SER A 359 -21.56 -4.76 -4.98
N SER A 360 -21.13 -5.17 -3.79
CA SER A 360 -20.31 -6.38 -3.54
C SER A 360 -20.98 -7.34 -2.56
N GLN A 361 -20.85 -8.65 -2.80
CA GLN A 361 -21.33 -9.69 -1.89
C GLN A 361 -20.46 -9.81 -0.62
N GLU A 362 -19.14 -9.71 -0.75
CA GLU A 362 -18.21 -9.83 0.38
C GLU A 362 -18.27 -8.57 1.25
N LEU A 363 -18.15 -7.39 0.65
CA LEU A 363 -18.21 -6.11 1.37
C LEU A 363 -19.62 -5.84 1.90
N GLY A 364 -20.68 -6.29 1.22
CA GLY A 364 -22.05 -6.10 1.67
C GLY A 364 -22.33 -6.66 3.07
N GLN A 365 -21.65 -7.74 3.46
CA GLN A 365 -21.73 -8.31 4.81
C GLN A 365 -21.14 -7.40 5.89
N LEU A 366 -20.34 -6.41 5.49
CA LEU A 366 -19.53 -5.56 6.37
C LEU A 366 -19.98 -4.10 6.38
N LYS A 367 -21.13 -3.77 5.76
CA LYS A 367 -21.64 -2.40 5.68
C LYS A 367 -21.75 -1.72 7.05
N GLU A 368 -22.38 -2.40 8.02
CA GLU A 368 -22.53 -1.86 9.38
C GLU A 368 -21.17 -1.66 10.07
N VAL A 369 -20.22 -2.60 9.85
CA VAL A 369 -18.87 -2.52 10.42
C VAL A 369 -18.13 -1.31 9.84
N ALA A 370 -18.20 -1.11 8.53
CA ALA A 370 -17.58 0.01 7.85
C ALA A 370 -18.13 1.36 8.35
N ASP A 371 -19.45 1.47 8.54
CA ASP A 371 -20.08 2.67 9.10
C ASP A 371 -19.59 2.98 10.53
N ILE A 372 -19.43 1.94 11.37
CA ILE A 372 -18.90 2.10 12.73
C ILE A 372 -17.44 2.58 12.71
N VAL A 373 -16.61 1.96 11.85
CA VAL A 373 -15.19 2.34 11.71
C VAL A 373 -15.05 3.77 11.18
N ALA A 374 -15.81 4.13 10.15
CA ALA A 374 -15.79 5.48 9.57
C ALA A 374 -16.26 6.56 10.56
N SER A 375 -17.15 6.21 11.50
CA SER A 375 -17.67 7.12 12.52
C SER A 375 -16.80 7.22 13.78
N TYR A 376 -15.79 6.35 13.93
CA TYR A 376 -14.95 6.33 15.12
C TYR A 376 -14.00 7.53 15.14
N ASN A 377 -14.07 8.35 16.19
CA ASN A 377 -13.37 9.63 16.30
C ASN A 377 -12.23 9.65 17.31
N ASP A 378 -11.96 8.55 18.03
CA ASP A 378 -10.90 8.48 19.04
C ASP A 378 -9.69 7.67 18.53
N TRP A 379 -9.26 7.99 17.31
CA TRP A 379 -8.13 7.33 16.67
C TRP A 379 -6.81 7.75 17.32
N PRO A 380 -5.89 6.83 17.65
CA PRO A 380 -4.59 7.20 18.17
C PRO A 380 -3.77 7.95 17.11
N GLU A 381 -2.90 8.84 17.57
CA GLU A 381 -1.92 9.52 16.73
C GLU A 381 -0.98 8.51 16.07
N LEU A 382 -0.77 8.66 14.76
CA LEU A 382 0.20 7.87 13.99
C LEU A 382 1.57 8.53 14.00
N TYR A 383 1.61 9.87 13.91
CA TYR A 383 2.83 10.62 13.68
C TYR A 383 3.18 11.53 14.86
N ASP A 384 4.39 11.39 15.39
CA ASP A 384 4.96 12.32 16.37
C ASP A 384 5.83 13.32 15.63
N ILE A 385 5.27 14.49 15.32
CA ILE A 385 5.93 15.55 14.55
C ILE A 385 7.22 16.03 15.24
N SER A 386 7.23 16.07 16.57
CA SER A 386 8.40 16.48 17.34
C SER A 386 9.52 15.45 17.26
N GLN A 387 9.18 14.16 17.28
CA GLN A 387 10.15 13.10 17.02
C GLN A 387 10.69 13.19 15.58
N LEU A 388 9.83 13.35 14.57
CA LEU A 388 10.25 13.36 13.17
C LEU A 388 11.24 14.51 12.90
N ALA A 389 11.00 15.69 13.49
CA ALA A 389 11.87 16.85 13.37
C ALA A 389 13.27 16.66 13.99
N ARG A 390 13.42 15.73 14.95
CA ARG A 390 14.70 15.38 15.58
C ARG A 390 15.22 14.01 15.16
N ASN A 391 14.64 13.40 14.13
CA ASN A 391 15.00 12.07 13.65
C ASN A 391 16.50 11.97 13.29
N GLU A 392 17.14 10.89 13.73
CA GLU A 392 18.55 10.59 13.44
C GLU A 392 18.70 9.49 12.37
N VAL A 393 17.65 8.71 12.13
CA VAL A 393 17.66 7.60 11.17
C VAL A 393 17.72 8.14 9.74
N PRO A 394 18.66 7.72 8.88
CA PRO A 394 18.66 8.11 7.47
C PRO A 394 17.40 7.63 6.75
N VAL A 395 16.74 8.53 5.99
CA VAL A 395 15.54 8.23 5.21
C VAL A 395 15.75 8.58 3.75
N TYR A 396 15.46 7.65 2.85
CA TYR A 396 15.57 7.83 1.41
C TYR A 396 14.20 7.58 0.77
N SER A 397 13.63 8.58 0.11
CA SER A 397 12.25 8.52 -0.37
C SER A 397 12.17 8.74 -1.88
N ALA A 398 11.56 7.83 -2.62
CA ALA A 398 11.15 8.09 -3.99
C ALA A 398 9.78 8.77 -3.99
N THR A 399 9.73 9.98 -4.55
CA THR A 399 8.52 10.82 -4.61
C THR A 399 8.22 11.18 -6.05
N TYR A 400 6.98 10.96 -6.48
CA TYR A 400 6.57 11.15 -7.87
C TYR A 400 5.78 12.45 -8.02
N VAL A 401 6.15 13.30 -8.99
CA VAL A 401 5.47 14.58 -9.24
C VAL A 401 4.02 14.37 -9.71
N GLU A 402 3.82 13.33 -10.52
CA GLU A 402 2.54 12.95 -11.12
C GLU A 402 1.80 11.87 -10.32
N ASP A 403 2.13 11.71 -9.04
CA ASP A 403 1.42 10.77 -8.18
C ASP A 403 -0.04 11.21 -8.00
N MET A 404 -0.96 10.31 -8.33
CA MET A 404 -2.40 10.55 -8.21
C MET A 404 -2.90 10.29 -6.79
N TYR A 405 -2.20 9.44 -6.03
CA TYR A 405 -2.66 8.92 -4.74
C TYR A 405 -2.05 9.73 -3.60
N VAL A 406 -0.72 9.83 -3.58
CA VAL A 406 0.01 10.59 -2.55
C VAL A 406 0.42 11.93 -3.14
N HIS A 407 -0.34 12.98 -2.82
CA HIS A 407 -0.12 14.30 -3.39
C HIS A 407 1.32 14.80 -3.18
N PHE A 408 1.95 15.28 -4.27
CA PHE A 408 3.35 15.69 -4.28
C PHE A 408 3.70 16.72 -3.20
N SER A 409 2.83 17.71 -2.98
CA SER A 409 3.04 18.72 -1.95
C SER A 409 3.04 18.11 -0.53
N TYR A 410 2.12 17.19 -0.22
CA TYR A 410 2.07 16.53 1.09
C TYR A 410 3.28 15.63 1.31
N ALA A 411 3.71 14.91 0.27
CA ALA A 411 4.95 14.14 0.32
C ALA A 411 6.16 15.06 0.59
N THR A 412 6.21 16.23 -0.05
CA THR A 412 7.30 17.20 0.12
C THR A 412 7.29 17.85 1.50
N GLU A 413 6.12 18.27 2.00
CA GLU A 413 5.92 18.80 3.35
C GLU A 413 6.39 17.77 4.40
N THR A 414 6.06 16.50 4.19
CA THR A 414 6.47 15.40 5.08
C THR A 414 7.95 15.12 5.01
N ALA A 415 8.54 15.11 3.81
CA ALA A 415 9.99 14.99 3.65
C ALA A 415 10.74 16.10 4.41
N ALA A 416 10.23 17.33 4.37
CA ALA A 416 10.81 18.47 5.08
C ALA A 416 10.64 18.38 6.60
N ALA A 417 9.56 17.76 7.08
CA ALA A 417 9.31 17.56 8.51
C ALA A 417 10.20 16.46 9.13
N ILE A 418 10.71 15.53 8.31
CA ILE A 418 11.56 14.42 8.77
C ILE A 418 13.04 14.82 8.62
N ARG A 419 13.72 15.01 9.76
CA ARG A 419 15.18 15.20 9.73
C ARG A 419 15.87 13.98 9.13
N ASN A 420 16.93 14.21 8.35
CA ASN A 420 17.68 13.20 7.60
C ASN A 420 16.88 12.50 6.49
N CYS A 421 15.79 13.10 6.00
CA CYS A 421 15.09 12.64 4.81
C CYS A 421 15.68 13.23 3.53
N ARG A 422 16.06 12.37 2.59
CA ARG A 422 16.58 12.70 1.26
C ARG A 422 15.61 12.19 0.20
N PRO A 423 14.83 13.07 -0.45
CA PRO A 423 13.91 12.66 -1.50
C PRO A 423 14.61 12.56 -2.88
N PHE A 424 14.37 11.46 -3.59
CA PHE A 424 14.52 11.36 -5.04
C PHE A 424 13.18 11.76 -5.68
N VAL A 425 13.12 12.97 -6.23
CA VAL A 425 11.93 13.49 -6.90
C VAL A 425 12.03 13.21 -8.39
N THR A 426 10.97 12.63 -8.96
CA THR A 426 10.92 12.30 -10.39
C THR A 426 9.55 12.53 -11.01
N ASN A 427 9.54 12.93 -12.28
CA ASN A 427 8.37 13.01 -13.15
C ASN A 427 8.37 11.92 -14.24
N THR A 428 9.35 11.01 -14.24
CA THR A 428 9.47 9.92 -15.24
C THR A 428 8.95 8.58 -14.72
N MET A 429 8.73 8.46 -13.40
CA MET A 429 8.17 7.29 -12.75
C MET A 429 6.82 7.62 -12.10
N TYR A 430 5.99 6.60 -11.93
CA TYR A 430 4.65 6.70 -11.34
C TYR A 430 4.60 5.94 -10.01
N HIS A 431 3.45 5.97 -9.33
CA HIS A 431 3.27 5.37 -8.00
C HIS A 431 3.75 3.91 -7.90
N ASN A 432 3.58 3.13 -8.96
CA ASN A 432 4.02 1.73 -9.06
C ASN A 432 5.49 1.55 -9.48
N GLY A 433 6.32 2.60 -9.41
CA GLY A 433 7.72 2.60 -9.87
C GLY A 433 8.58 1.51 -9.24
N LEU A 434 8.34 1.15 -7.97
CA LEU A 434 9.04 0.04 -7.33
C LEU A 434 8.80 -1.29 -8.07
N ARG A 435 7.64 -1.48 -8.69
CA ARG A 435 7.29 -2.68 -9.47
C ARG A 435 7.65 -2.54 -10.95
N SER A 436 7.37 -1.38 -11.57
CA SER A 436 7.56 -1.20 -13.02
C SER A 436 8.99 -0.86 -13.42
N ASP A 437 9.74 -0.18 -12.54
CA ASP A 437 11.05 0.40 -12.82
C ASP A 437 12.05 0.03 -11.70
N SER A 438 11.90 -1.18 -11.14
CA SER A 438 12.54 -1.63 -9.89
C SER A 438 14.05 -1.36 -9.85
N ALA A 439 14.78 -1.73 -10.91
CA ALA A 439 16.23 -1.64 -10.92
C ALA A 439 16.72 -0.19 -10.92
N GLU A 440 16.08 0.67 -11.72
CA GLU A 440 16.41 2.09 -11.80
C GLU A 440 16.04 2.81 -10.50
N LEU A 441 14.81 2.61 -10.00
CA LEU A 441 14.34 3.25 -8.78
C LEU A 441 15.18 2.85 -7.57
N MET A 442 15.46 1.55 -7.39
CA MET A 442 16.34 1.11 -6.30
C MET A 442 17.77 1.63 -6.49
N GLY A 443 18.24 1.71 -7.73
CA GLY A 443 19.52 2.31 -8.09
C GLY A 443 19.65 3.74 -7.57
N GLN A 444 18.63 4.57 -7.78
CA GLN A 444 18.56 5.97 -7.32
C GLN A 444 18.50 6.09 -5.80
N LEU A 445 17.64 5.30 -5.13
CA LEU A 445 17.54 5.30 -3.67
C LEU A 445 18.87 4.90 -2.99
N PHE A 446 19.55 3.92 -3.56
CA PHE A 446 20.87 3.53 -3.09
C PHE A 446 21.95 4.56 -3.41
N ALA A 447 21.87 5.22 -4.56
CA ALA A 447 22.75 6.34 -4.86
C ALA A 447 22.61 7.41 -3.78
N LEU A 448 21.38 7.80 -3.39
CA LEU A 448 21.16 8.76 -2.29
C LEU A 448 21.74 8.32 -0.93
N ARG A 449 21.75 7.01 -0.66
CA ARG A 449 22.35 6.44 0.55
C ARG A 449 23.86 6.48 0.53
N ASP A 450 24.43 6.04 -0.59
CA ASP A 450 25.88 5.90 -0.76
C ASP A 450 26.53 7.27 -1.06
N ASP A 451 25.72 8.23 -1.51
CA ASP A 451 26.11 9.62 -1.71
C ASP A 451 26.43 10.27 -0.36
N THR A 452 27.73 10.30 -0.10
CA THR A 452 28.39 10.86 1.07
C THR A 452 29.02 12.20 0.66
N ILE A 453 28.26 13.07 -0.01
CA ILE A 453 28.75 14.41 -0.32
C ILE A 453 28.48 15.36 0.86
N ASP A 454 29.60 15.82 1.43
CA ASP A 454 29.95 17.10 2.09
C ASP A 454 28.99 17.75 3.09
#